data_AF-A0A6I7FGY1-F1
#
_entry.id   AF-A0A6I7FGY1-F1
#
_cell.length_a   1.000
_cell.length_b   1.000
_cell.length_c   1.000
_cell.angle_alpha   90.00
_cell.angle_beta   90.00
_cell.angle_gamma   90.00
#
_symmetry.space_group_name_H-M   'P 1'
#
loop_
_entity.id
_entity.type
_entity.pdbx_description
1 polymer ?
#
loop_
_entity_poly.entity_id
_entity_poly.type
_entity_poly.pdbx_seq_one_letter_code
_entity_poly.pdbx_strand_id
1 'polypeptide(L)' 'MNPERNEEIEFILNQLEGKIKKHIKETVLDEREDLSQEMKLKIIEKLDNMLDEAVPSFFEYTRKICK' A
#
# COMPACT_ATOMS: atom_id res chain seq x y z
N MET A 1 15.49 10.34 2.14
CA MET A 1 14.54 9.48 1.41
C MET A 1 14.86 9.62 -0.08
N ASN A 2 15.00 8.51 -0.81
CA ASN A 2 15.32 8.54 -2.25
C ASN A 2 14.09 9.10 -3.01
N PRO A 3 14.22 10.12 -3.89
CA PRO A 3 13.10 10.65 -4.68
C PRO A 3 12.35 9.57 -5.48
N GLU A 4 13.04 8.56 -6.03
CA GLU A 4 12.39 7.45 -6.76
C GLU A 4 11.44 6.64 -5.86
N ARG A 5 11.78 6.49 -4.57
CA ARG A 5 10.95 5.77 -3.60
C ARG A 5 9.65 6.52 -3.31
N ASN A 6 9.71 7.84 -3.25
CA ASN A 6 8.51 8.66 -3.03
C ASN A 6 7.55 8.55 -4.22
N GLU A 7 8.08 8.56 -5.45
CA GLU A 7 7.29 8.38 -6.67
C GLU A 7 6.60 7.01 -6.72
N GLU A 8 7.30 5.95 -6.31
CA GLU A 8 6.72 4.60 -6.23
C GLU A 8 5.61 4.51 -5.17
N ILE A 9 5.84 5.07 -3.98
CA ILE A 9 4.83 5.12 -2.91
C ILE A 9 3.60 5.92 -3.37
N GLU A 10 3.80 7.09 -3.99
CA GLU A 10 2.72 7.90 -4.55
C GLU A 10 1.93 7.16 -5.63
N PHE A 11 2.63 6.45 -6.51
CA PHE A 11 2.00 5.62 -7.53
C PHE A 11 1.09 4.56 -6.89
N ILE A 12 1.59 3.84 -5.88
CA ILE A 12 0.81 2.79 -5.19
C ILE A 12 -0.39 3.39 -4.44
N LEU A 13 -0.20 4.51 -3.73
CA LEU A 13 -1.30 5.21 -3.06
C LEU A 13 -2.40 5.61 -4.03
N ASN A 14 -2.04 6.12 -5.21
CA ASN A 14 -2.99 6.46 -6.27
C ASN A 14 -3.76 5.23 -6.79
N GLN A 15 -3.12 4.06 -6.90
CA GLN A 15 -3.80 2.82 -7.26
C GLN A 15 -4.78 2.34 -6.17
N LEU A 16 -4.49 2.64 -4.89
CA LEU A 16 -5.31 2.22 -3.76
C LEU A 16 -6.42 3.23 -3.39
N GLU A 17 -6.32 4.48 -3.85
CA GLU A 17 -7.23 5.58 -3.53
C GLU A 17 -8.72 5.21 -3.72
N GLY A 18 -9.04 4.49 -4.80
CA GLY A 18 -10.41 4.02 -5.05
C GLY A 18 -10.93 3.06 -3.96
N LYS A 19 -10.07 2.16 -3.47
CA LYS A 19 -10.40 1.24 -2.38
C LYS A 19 -10.48 1.98 -1.04
N ILE A 20 -9.55 2.90 -0.77
CA ILE A 20 -9.54 3.72 0.45
C ILE A 20 -10.86 4.48 0.57
N LYS A 21 -11.24 5.21 -0.48
CA LYS A 21 -12.52 5.94 -0.55
C LYS A 21 -13.75 5.07 -0.35
N LYS A 22 -13.72 3.82 -0.84
CA LYS A 22 -14.84 2.88 -0.65
C LYS A 22 -15.01 2.54 0.84
N HIS A 23 -13.93 2.17 1.53
CA HIS A 23 -14.00 1.72 2.92
C HIS A 23 -14.29 2.87 3.90
N ILE A 24 -13.74 4.06 3.65
CA ILE A 24 -14.02 5.25 4.49
C ILE A 24 -15.51 5.63 4.46
N LYS A 25 -16.19 5.42 3.33
CA LYS A 25 -17.63 5.69 3.22
C LYS A 25 -18.49 4.78 4.10
N GLU A 26 -17.93 3.67 4.60
CA GLU A 26 -18.60 2.75 5.52
C GLU A 26 -18.50 3.25 6.98
N THR A 27 -17.73 4.32 7.25
CA THR A 27 -17.57 4.97 8.56
C THR A 27 -18.44 6.23 8.68
N VAL A 28 -18.66 6.70 9.93
CA VAL A 28 -19.36 7.96 10.24
C VAL A 28 -18.64 9.15 9.61
N LEU A 29 -19.40 10.15 9.16
CA LEU A 29 -18.89 11.27 8.34
C LEU A 29 -17.73 12.01 8.98
N ASP A 30 -17.83 12.28 10.29
CA ASP A 30 -16.86 13.11 11.02
C ASP A 30 -15.49 12.41 11.17
N GLU A 31 -15.45 11.08 11.14
CA GLU A 31 -14.22 10.29 11.27
C GLU A 31 -13.57 9.99 9.92
N ARG A 32 -14.22 10.35 8.80
CA ARG A 32 -13.77 9.93 7.45
C ARG A 32 -12.43 10.52 7.05
N GLU A 33 -12.19 11.77 7.37
CA GLU A 33 -10.95 12.46 7.03
C GLU A 33 -9.78 11.87 7.80
N ASP A 34 -9.93 11.74 9.12
CA ASP A 34 -8.92 11.15 10.00
C ASP A 34 -8.60 9.71 9.59
N LEU A 35 -9.64 8.88 9.39
CA LEU A 35 -9.46 7.51 8.93
C LEU A 35 -8.74 7.43 7.57
N SER A 36 -9.01 8.37 6.66
CA SER A 36 -8.30 8.47 5.38
C SER A 36 -6.81 8.67 5.57
N GLN A 37 -6.44 9.60 6.45
CA GLN A 37 -5.04 9.90 6.73
C GLN A 37 -4.36 8.72 7.43
N GLU A 38 -5.00 8.11 8.44
CA GLU A 38 -4.47 6.94 9.13
C GLU A 38 -4.24 5.75 8.19
N MET A 39 -5.19 5.46 7.30
CA MET A 39 -5.03 4.40 6.31
C MET A 39 -3.83 4.66 5.39
N LYS A 40 -3.66 5.91 4.93
CA LYS A 40 -2.52 6.29 4.07
C LYS A 40 -1.19 6.16 4.81
N LEU A 41 -1.11 6.62 6.06
CA LEU A 41 0.09 6.47 6.89
C LEU A 41 0.47 5.00 7.07
N LYS A 42 -0.49 4.14 7.43
CA LYS A 42 -0.24 2.69 7.57
C LYS A 42 0.20 2.03 6.27
N ILE A 43 -0.34 2.45 5.13
CA ILE A 43 0.10 1.95 3.82
C ILE A 43 1.56 2.36 3.57
N ILE A 44 1.92 3.62 3.81
CA ILE A 44 3.29 4.12 3.64
C ILE A 44 4.26 3.34 4.54
N GLU A 45 3.95 3.20 5.83
CA GLU A 45 4.78 2.41 6.77
C GLU A 45 4.97 0.96 6.31
N LYS A 46 3.91 0.36 5.74
CA LYS A 46 3.99 -1.01 5.25
C LYS A 46 4.82 -1.10 3.97
N LEU A 47 4.68 -0.14 3.06
CA LEU A 47 5.47 -0.05 1.83
C LEU A 47 6.95 0.18 2.11
N ASP A 48 7.28 1.01 3.10
CA ASP A 48 8.67 1.24 3.53
C ASP A 48 9.37 -0.06 3.97
N ASN A 49 8.63 -1.05 4.49
CA ASN A 49 9.17 -2.36 4.82
C ASN A 49 9.12 -3.33 3.63
N MET A 50 8.04 -3.30 2.83
CA MET A 50 7.82 -4.25 1.74
C MET A 50 8.68 -3.99 0.50
N LEU A 51 8.99 -2.72 0.19
CA LEU A 51 9.81 -2.38 -0.97
C LEU A 51 11.27 -2.83 -0.80
N ASP A 52 11.72 -3.02 0.43
CA ASP A 52 13.06 -3.50 0.75
C ASP A 52 13.14 -5.05 0.75
N GLU A 53 12.00 -5.74 0.74
CA GLU A 53 11.95 -7.20 0.66
C GLU A 53 12.14 -7.67 -0.79
N ALA A 54 13.12 -8.55 -1.01
CA ALA A 54 13.32 -9.18 -2.32
C ALA A 54 12.11 -10.07 -2.67
N VAL A 55 11.23 -9.56 -3.53
CA VAL A 55 10.06 -10.30 -4.00
C VAL A 55 10.52 -11.38 -4.99
N PRO A 56 10.10 -12.65 -4.80
CA PRO A 56 10.47 -13.70 -5.75
C PRO A 56 9.87 -13.40 -7.12
N SER A 57 10.68 -13.58 -8.16
CA SER A 57 10.19 -13.59 -9.54
C SER A 57 9.13 -14.68 -9.72
N PHE A 58 8.33 -14.57 -10.78
CA PHE A 58 7.28 -15.55 -11.10
C PHE A 58 7.78 -17.01 -11.07
N PHE A 59 8.98 -17.27 -11.61
CA PHE A 59 9.58 -18.61 -11.62
C PHE A 59 10.15 -19.06 -10.27
N GLU A 60 10.62 -18.12 -9.44
CA GLU A 60 11.04 -18.44 -8.06
C GLU A 60 9.84 -18.73 -7.17
N TYR A 61 8.76 -17.97 -7.36
CA TYR A 61 7.51 -18.18 -6.65
C TYR A 61 6.93 -19.56 -6.99
N THR A 62 6.74 -19.89 -8.28
CA THR A 62 6.22 -21.20 -8.72
C THR A 62 7.08 -22.38 -8.22
N ARG A 63 8.41 -22.24 -8.19
CA ARG A 63 9.30 -23.26 -7.59
C ARG A 63 9.09 -23.46 -6.09
N LYS A 64 8.74 -22.41 -5.35
CA LYS A 64 8.50 -22.48 -3.89
C LYS A 64 7.19 -23.19 -3.56
N ILE A 65 6.14 -23.00 -4.36
CA ILE A 65 4.79 -23.58 -4.12
C ILE A 65 4.60 -24.98 -4.70
N CYS A 66 5.39 -25.40 -5.71
CA CYS A 66 5.35 -26.75 -6.27
C CYS A 66 6.21 -27.77 -5.48
N LYS A 67 6.55 -27.48 -4.22
CA LYS A 67 7.16 -28.41 -3.26
C LYS A 67 6.13 -28.82 -2.22
#